data_AF-A0A380H812-F1
#
_entry.id   AF-A0A380H812-F1
#
_cell.length_a   1.000
_cell.length_b   1.000
_cell.length_c   1.000
_cell.angle_alpha   90.00
_cell.angle_beta   90.00
_cell.angle_gamma   90.00
#
_symmetry.space_group_name_H-M   'P 1'
#
loop_
_entity.id
_entity.type
_entity.pdbx_description
1 polymer ?
#
loop_
_entity_poly.entity_id
_entity_poly.type
_entity_poly.pdbx_seq_one_letter_code
_entity_poly.pdbx_strand_id
1 'polypeptide(L)'
;MIIQGANGPGIQINDKSYINLSSNNYLGLATNEDLKSAAKQAIDTHGVGAGAVRSINGTLDLHDELEETLAQFKGTEAANSLPIRIQL
;
A
#
# COMPACT_ATOMS: atom_id res chain seq x y z
N MET A 1 14.05 13.63 -10.50
CA MET A 1 14.53 12.27 -10.82
C MET A 1 13.29 11.44 -11.12
N ILE A 2 13.25 10.74 -12.25
CA ILE A 2 12.10 9.90 -12.65
C ILE A 2 12.61 8.46 -12.72
N ILE A 3 11.98 7.56 -11.96
CA ILE A 3 12.28 6.13 -11.96
C ILE A 3 11.43 5.46 -13.04
N GLN A 4 12.04 4.61 -13.85
CA GLN A 4 11.37 3.77 -14.82
C GLN A 4 11.16 2.37 -14.20
N GLY A 5 9.91 1.94 -14.08
CA GLY A 5 9.54 0.63 -13.51
C GLY A 5 9.37 0.62 -11.99
N ALA A 6 9.48 -0.57 -11.39
CA ALA A 6 9.24 -0.78 -9.96
C ALA A 6 10.39 -0.25 -9.09
N ASN A 7 10.06 0.34 -7.94
CA ASN A 7 11.04 0.89 -6.99
C ASN A 7 11.59 -0.21 -6.06
N GLY A 8 12.57 -0.95 -6.58
CA GLY A 8 13.27 -2.04 -5.87
C GLY A 8 14.70 -1.68 -5.48
N PRO A 9 15.53 -2.68 -5.10
CA PRO A 9 16.95 -2.48 -4.77
C PRO A 9 17.78 -2.00 -5.97
N GLY A 10 17.33 -2.30 -7.19
CA GLY A 10 17.83 -1.69 -8.43
C GLY A 10 16.75 -0.81 -9.05
N ILE A 11 17.16 0.32 -9.63
CA ILE A 11 16.27 1.26 -10.32
C ILE A 11 16.85 1.68 -11.67
N GLN A 12 15.97 2.05 -12.60
CA GLN A 12 16.35 2.66 -13.87
C GLN A 12 16.01 4.15 -13.87
N ILE A 13 16.99 4.98 -14.25
CA ILE A 13 16.82 6.42 -14.44
C ILE A 13 17.49 6.79 -15.76
N ASN A 14 16.73 7.41 -16.67
CA ASN A 14 17.20 7.76 -18.01
C ASN A 14 17.87 6.57 -18.72
N ASP A 15 17.22 5.41 -18.69
CA ASP A 15 17.66 4.15 -19.30
C ASP A 15 19.00 3.60 -18.76
N LYS A 16 19.46 4.11 -17.61
CA LYS A 16 20.66 3.63 -16.90
C LYS A 16 20.28 2.96 -15.58
N SER A 17 20.97 1.87 -15.27
CA SER A 17 20.76 1.09 -14.04
C SER A 17 21.57 1.63 -12.88
N TYR A 18 20.94 1.76 -11.72
CA TYR A 18 21.55 2.22 -10.47
C TYR A 18 21.14 1.32 -9.29
N ILE A 19 21.99 1.29 -8.26
CA ILE A 19 21.63 0.73 -6.94
C ILE A 19 20.85 1.80 -6.18
N ASN A 20 19.72 1.41 -5.60
CA ASN A 20 18.81 2.31 -4.91
C ASN A 20 19.13 2.39 -3.42
N LEU A 21 19.91 3.41 -3.03
CA LEU A 21 20.26 3.69 -1.63
C LEU A 21 19.48 4.87 -1.05
N SER A 22 18.46 5.36 -1.75
CA SER A 22 17.69 6.56 -1.40
C SER A 22 16.19 6.26 -1.29
N SER A 23 15.82 5.02 -0.96
CA SER A 23 14.43 4.56 -0.88
C SER A 23 14.01 4.31 0.57
N ASN A 24 12.73 4.53 0.87
CA ASN A 24 12.11 4.15 2.14
C ASN A 24 11.58 2.70 2.13
N ASN A 25 11.87 1.93 1.08
CA ASN A 25 11.44 0.53 0.94
C ASN A 25 12.33 -0.44 1.76
N TYR A 26 12.43 -0.20 3.07
CA TYR A 26 13.35 -0.92 3.97
C TYR A 26 13.16 -2.44 3.97
N LEU A 27 11.90 -2.89 3.90
CA LEU A 27 11.53 -4.31 3.95
C LEU A 27 11.31 -4.93 2.55
N GLY A 28 11.51 -4.17 1.47
CA GLY A 28 11.28 -4.66 0.11
C GLY A 28 9.81 -4.88 -0.28
N LEU A 29 8.86 -4.44 0.57
CA LEU A 29 7.43 -4.68 0.38
C LEU A 29 6.85 -4.03 -0.88
N ALA A 30 7.43 -2.92 -1.36
CA ALA A 30 6.94 -2.26 -2.57
C ALA A 30 7.05 -3.12 -3.85
N THR A 31 7.85 -4.19 -3.82
CA THR A 31 8.05 -5.10 -4.95
C THR A 31 7.77 -6.56 -4.62
N ASN A 32 7.25 -6.86 -3.42
CA ASN A 32 6.96 -8.22 -2.96
C ASN A 32 5.84 -8.87 -3.80
N GLU A 33 6.04 -10.11 -4.26
CA GLU A 33 5.09 -10.81 -5.15
C GLU A 33 3.78 -11.20 -4.45
N ASP A 34 3.84 -11.59 -3.18
CA ASP A 34 2.65 -11.96 -2.40
C ASP A 34 1.72 -10.75 -2.22
N LEU A 35 2.29 -9.59 -1.91
CA LEU A 35 1.53 -8.33 -1.82
C LEU A 35 0.93 -7.90 -3.16
N LYS A 36 1.64 -8.10 -4.28
CA LYS A 36 1.07 -7.85 -5.61
C LYS A 36 -0.12 -8.76 -5.88
N SER A 37 -0.04 -10.04 -5.48
CA SER A 37 -1.13 -10.99 -5.64
C SER A 37 -2.33 -10.60 -4.77
N ALA A 38 -2.11 -10.29 -3.49
CA ALA A 38 -3.16 -9.84 -2.57
C ALA A 38 -3.85 -8.56 -3.07
N ALA A 39 -3.09 -7.59 -3.58
CA ALA A 39 -3.64 -6.36 -4.15
C ALA A 39 -4.53 -6.64 -5.38
N LYS A 40 -4.11 -7.53 -6.29
CA LYS A 40 -4.93 -7.92 -7.46
C LYS A 40 -6.22 -8.60 -7.01
N GLN A 41 -6.13 -9.53 -6.07
CA GLN A 41 -7.31 -10.22 -5.54
C GLN A 41 -8.28 -9.25 -4.86
N ALA A 42 -7.78 -8.28 -4.09
CA ALA A 42 -8.61 -7.25 -3.47
C ALA A 42 -9.32 -6.39 -4.52
N ILE A 43 -8.63 -6.04 -5.62
CA ILE A 43 -9.26 -5.33 -6.75
C ILE A 43 -10.37 -6.18 -7.38
N ASP A 44 -10.13 -7.47 -7.61
CA ASP A 44 -11.11 -8.38 -8.23
C ASP A 44 -12.36 -8.56 -7.36
N THR A 45 -12.22 -8.50 -6.04
CA THR A 45 -13.31 -8.78 -5.08
C THR A 45 -14.01 -7.52 -4.54
N HIS A 46 -13.30 -6.41 -4.36
CA HIS A 46 -13.79 -5.18 -3.71
C HIS A 46 -13.74 -3.95 -4.64
N GLY A 47 -13.17 -4.08 -5.84
CA GLY A 47 -12.94 -2.96 -6.73
C GLY A 47 -11.76 -2.07 -6.31
N VAL A 48 -11.60 -0.95 -7.01
CA VAL A 48 -10.43 -0.06 -6.86
C VAL A 48 -10.57 0.98 -5.74
N GLY A 49 -11.73 1.08 -5.10
CA GLY A 49 -11.96 2.05 -4.03
C GLY A 49 -13.34 1.91 -3.40
N ALA A 50 -13.48 2.44 -2.18
CA ALA A 50 -14.67 2.29 -1.36
C ALA A 50 -15.91 3.08 -1.83
N GLY A 51 -15.75 4.00 -2.80
CA GLY A 51 -16.86 4.75 -3.40
C GLY A 51 -17.51 5.82 -2.51
N ALA A 52 -17.18 5.91 -1.23
CA ALA A 52 -17.72 6.90 -0.30
C ALA A 52 -16.83 7.13 0.92
N VAL A 53 -17.25 8.04 1.81
CA VAL A 53 -16.61 8.25 3.11
C VAL A 53 -17.03 7.16 4.11
N ARG A 54 -16.14 6.86 5.08
CA ARG A 54 -16.35 5.83 6.11
C ARG A 54 -17.66 5.98 6.88
N SER A 55 -18.12 7.22 7.12
CA SER A 55 -19.32 7.51 7.90
C SER A 55 -20.66 7.27 7.17
N ILE A 56 -20.64 6.91 5.89
CA ILE A 56 -21.86 6.64 5.10
C ILE A 56 -21.88 5.17 4.69
N ASN A 57 -21.12 4.82 3.65
CA ASN A 57 -21.03 3.45 3.13
C ASN A 57 -19.65 3.16 2.51
N GLY A 58 -18.62 3.89 2.96
CA GLY A 58 -17.24 3.74 2.49
C GLY A 58 -16.38 2.79 3.32
N THR A 59 -16.97 2.07 4.28
CA THR A 59 -16.24 1.06 5.07
C THR A 59 -16.45 -0.31 4.44
N LEU A 60 -15.40 -0.81 3.80
CA LEU A 60 -15.26 -2.21 3.41
C LEU A 60 -14.84 -3.06 4.61
N ASP A 61 -15.19 -4.34 4.60
CA ASP A 61 -14.71 -5.36 5.55
C ASP A 61 -13.17 -5.42 5.65
N LEU A 62 -12.46 -5.19 4.54
CA LEU A 62 -11.00 -5.06 4.53
C LEU A 62 -10.47 -3.94 5.43
N HIS A 63 -11.23 -2.87 5.68
CA HIS A 63 -10.80 -1.82 6.62
C HIS A 63 -10.87 -2.30 8.06
N ASP A 64 -11.93 -3.04 8.40
CA ASP A 64 -12.11 -3.55 9.76
C ASP A 64 -11.03 -4.60 10.07
N GLU A 65 -10.74 -5.52 9.13
CA GLU A 65 -9.66 -6.50 9.26
C GLU A 65 -8.28 -5.83 9.43
N LEU A 66 -8.01 -4.79 8.64
CA LEU A 66 -6.78 -4.00 8.74
C LEU A 66 -6.65 -3.33 10.11
N GLU A 67 -7.71 -2.69 10.58
CA GLU A 67 -7.73 -1.95 11.83
C GLU A 67 -7.57 -2.87 13.05
N GLU A 68 -8.20 -4.05 13.03
CA GLU A 68 -7.98 -5.09 14.05
C GLU A 68 -6.53 -5.60 14.03
N THR A 69 -6.01 -5.94 12.85
CA THR A 69 -4.64 -6.44 12.69
C THR A 69 -3.61 -5.41 13.17
N LEU A 70 -3.83 -4.13 12.88
CA LEU A 70 -2.96 -3.04 13.33
C LEU A 70 -3.01 -2.84 14.85
N ALA A 71 -4.20 -2.90 15.45
CA ALA A 71 -4.37 -2.80 16.89
C ALA A 71 -3.62 -3.94 17.61
N GLN A 72 -3.78 -5.17 17.13
CA GLN A 72 -3.06 -6.34 17.65
C GLN A 72 -1.54 -6.20 17.48
N PHE A 73 -1.07 -5.81 16.29
CA PHE A 73 0.36 -5.63 16.02
C PHE A 73 0.99 -4.54 16.90
N LYS A 74 0.26 -3.48 17.22
CA LYS A 74 0.72 -2.38 18.08
C LYS A 74 0.48 -2.61 19.57
N GLY A 75 -0.31 -3.61 19.94
CA GLY A 75 -0.71 -3.85 21.33
C GLY A 75 -1.58 -2.72 21.89
N THR A 76 -2.43 -2.11 21.07
CA THR A 76 -3.35 -1.04 21.46
C THR A 76 -4.80 -1.51 21.41
N GLU A 77 -5.70 -0.82 22.11
CA GLU A 77 -7.13 -1.17 22.17
C GLU A 77 -7.83 -1.05 20.81
N ALA A 78 -7.42 -0.07 20.00
CA ALA A 78 -7.97 0.18 18.68
C ALA A 78 -6.92 0.82 17.76
N ALA A 79 -7.15 0.75 16.45
CA ALA A 79 -6.42 1.49 15.43
C ALA A 79 -7.43 2.01 14.39
N ASN A 80 -7.17 3.18 13.82
CA ASN A 80 -7.99 3.75 12.75
C ASN A 80 -7.12 4.03 11.53
N SER A 81 -7.54 3.52 10.37
CA SER A 81 -6.89 3.81 9.10
C SER A 81 -7.35 5.17 8.57
N LEU A 82 -6.39 5.98 8.13
CA LEU A 82 -6.64 7.31 7.55
C LEU A 82 -6.03 7.39 6.15
N PRO A 83 -6.75 7.92 5.15
CA PRO A 83 -6.15 8.17 3.86
C PRO A 83 -5.08 9.27 3.99
N ILE A 84 -3.91 9.02 3.43
CA ILE A 84 -2.92 10.09 3.21
C ILE A 84 -3.36 10.93 2.00
N ARG A 85 -3.15 12.26 2.05
CA ARG A 85 -3.46 13.12 0.89
C ARG A 85 -2.69 12.62 -0.34
N ILE A 86 -3.43 12.24 -1.37
CA ILE A 86 -2.90 12.12 -2.73
C ILE A 86 -3.35 13.39 -3.46
N GLN A 87 -2.42 14.33 -3.64
CA GLN A 87 -2.61 15.41 -4.59
C GLN A 87 -2.27 14.82 -5.97
N LEU A 88 -3.27 14.69 -6.85
CA LEU A 88 -3.07 14.38 -8.26
C LEU A 88 -2.61 15.62 -9.02
#